data_AF-A0A6A0A2I1-F1
#
_entry.id   AF-A0A6A0A2I1-F1
#
_cell.length_a   1.000
_cell.length_b   1.000
_cell.length_c   1.000
_cell.angle_alpha   90.00
_cell.angle_beta   90.00
_cell.angle_gamma   90.00
#
_symmetry.space_group_name_H-M   'P 1'
#
loop_
_entity.id
_entity.type
_entity.pdbx_description
1 polymer ?
#
loop_
_entity_poly.entity_id
_entity_poly.type
_entity_poly.pdbx_seq_one_letter_code
_entity_poly.pdbx_strand_id
1 'polypeptide(L)'
;MSSIASRAPSSTLMRHHRLVVLSSEPTTSTELENPDSEASRKKSAAEKLRAAEKFMVIGKGNATCKGCGYQYLPEKGDPEFPVPKGVNFQA
;
A
#
# COMPACT_ATOMS: atom_id res chain seq x y z
N MET A 1 -19.20 -49.39 15.98
CA MET A 1 -19.12 -49.68 17.42
C MET A 1 -17.82 -50.44 17.68
N SER A 2 -17.25 -50.32 18.89
CA SER A 2 -15.87 -50.71 19.32
C SER A 2 -14.83 -49.60 19.10
N SER A 3 -14.57 -48.63 19.99
CA SER A 3 -14.41 -48.56 21.45
C SER A 3 -12.95 -48.75 21.93
N ILE A 4 -12.40 -47.62 22.42
CA ILE A 4 -11.36 -47.36 23.43
C ILE A 4 -9.96 -48.00 23.37
N ALA A 5 -8.95 -47.13 23.35
CA ALA A 5 -7.89 -47.17 24.36
C ALA A 5 -7.42 -45.74 24.67
N SER A 6 -7.34 -45.43 25.96
CA SER A 6 -7.03 -44.12 26.53
C SER A 6 -5.89 -44.27 27.53
N ARG A 7 -5.06 -43.22 27.61
CA ARG A 7 -4.14 -42.78 28.69
C ARG A 7 -2.63 -43.14 28.61
N ALA A 8 -1.88 -42.07 28.86
CA ALA A 8 -0.43 -41.78 28.86
C ALA A 8 0.27 -42.23 30.17
N PRO A 9 1.47 -41.75 30.63
CA PRO A 9 2.48 -40.79 30.09
C PRO A 9 3.97 -41.24 30.35
N SER A 10 4.91 -40.27 30.35
CA SER A 10 6.30 -40.25 30.91
C SER A 10 7.38 -40.13 29.84
N SER A 11 7.83 -38.92 29.48
CA SER A 11 8.77 -38.03 30.20
C SER A 11 10.23 -38.44 30.04
N THR A 12 11.09 -37.41 29.86
CA THR A 12 12.57 -37.43 29.74
C THR A 12 13.02 -37.52 28.27
N LEU A 13 13.68 -36.55 27.65
CA LEU A 13 14.52 -35.44 28.12
C LEU A 13 14.45 -34.34 27.04
N MET A 14 13.76 -33.23 27.29
CA MET A 14 13.92 -32.05 26.44
C MET A 14 15.34 -31.53 26.64
N ARG A 15 16.21 -31.74 25.65
CA ARG A 15 17.50 -31.06 25.60
C ARG A 15 17.20 -29.57 25.53
N HIS A 16 17.38 -28.87 26.63
CA HIS A 16 17.36 -27.42 26.67
C HIS A 16 18.49 -26.93 25.77
N HIS A 17 18.19 -26.70 24.50
CA HIS A 17 18.93 -25.75 23.71
C HIS A 17 18.70 -24.42 24.41
N ARG A 18 19.68 -24.02 25.23
CA ARG A 18 19.77 -22.71 25.86
C ARG A 18 19.60 -21.70 24.74
N LEU A 19 18.38 -21.17 24.62
CA LEU A 19 18.09 -19.96 23.88
C LEU A 19 19.02 -18.91 24.47
N VAL A 20 20.06 -18.57 23.71
CA VAL A 20 20.78 -17.33 23.92
C VAL A 20 19.73 -16.28 23.60
N VAL A 21 19.10 -15.74 24.64
CA VAL A 21 18.43 -14.45 24.58
C VAL A 21 19.58 -13.49 24.26
N LEU A 22 19.83 -13.32 22.96
CA LEU A 22 20.56 -12.18 22.48
C LEU A 22 19.58 -11.03 22.70
N SER A 23 19.61 -10.52 23.92
CA SER A 23 19.04 -9.23 24.27
C SER A 23 19.86 -8.22 23.49
N SER A 24 19.60 -8.12 22.19
CA SER A 24 19.80 -6.87 21.49
C SER A 24 18.78 -5.94 22.11
N GLU A 25 19.24 -5.23 23.14
CA GLU A 25 18.67 -3.96 23.52
C GLU A 25 18.34 -3.22 22.21
N PRO A 26 17.14 -2.65 22.04
CA PRO A 26 16.85 -1.82 20.88
C PRO A 26 17.76 -0.59 20.99
N THR A 27 18.96 -0.72 20.44
CA THR A 27 19.89 0.39 20.32
C THR A 27 19.23 1.40 19.40
N THR A 28 18.96 2.55 20.01
CA THR A 28 18.84 3.84 19.34
C THR A 28 17.48 4.11 18.71
N SER A 29 16.47 4.24 19.57
CA SER A 29 15.31 5.11 19.31
C SER A 29 15.67 6.61 19.24
N THR A 30 16.94 6.98 19.41
CA THR A 30 17.45 8.37 19.51
C THR A 30 18.06 8.93 18.22
N GLU A 31 18.03 8.21 17.10
CA GLU A 31 18.56 8.71 15.81
C GLU A 31 17.50 9.46 15.00
N LEU A 32 16.21 9.30 15.34
CA LEU A 32 15.09 9.83 14.56
C LEU A 32 14.74 11.29 14.84
N GLU A 33 15.30 11.89 15.89
CA GLU A 33 15.01 13.27 16.30
C GLU A 33 16.02 14.28 15.77
N ASN A 34 17.18 13.83 15.23
CA ASN A 34 18.14 14.74 14.64
C ASN A 34 17.73 15.07 13.18
N PRO A 35 17.32 16.32 12.89
CA PRO A 35 16.88 16.72 11.55
C PRO A 35 17.99 16.60 10.50
N ASP A 36 19.25 16.56 10.92
CA ASP A 36 20.43 16.45 10.04
C ASP A 36 20.90 15.01 9.82
N SER A 37 20.27 14.03 10.48
CA SER A 37 20.62 12.62 10.29
C SER A 37 20.31 12.14 8.86
N GLU A 38 21.14 11.25 8.35
CA GLU A 38 20.91 10.57 7.07
C GLU A 38 19.58 9.81 7.05
N ALA A 39 19.15 9.28 8.20
CA ALA A 39 17.86 8.62 8.35
C ALA A 39 16.67 9.59 8.18
N SER A 40 16.75 10.80 8.73
CA SER A 40 15.74 11.85 8.57
C SER A 40 15.64 12.31 7.10
N ARG A 41 16.77 12.55 6.44
CA ARG A 41 16.83 12.95 5.03
C ARG A 41 16.19 11.91 4.12
N LYS A 42 16.48 10.62 4.34
CA LYS A 42 15.88 9.50 3.59
C LYS A 42 14.37 9.39 3.81
N LYS A 43 13.89 9.62 5.03
CA LYS A 43 12.45 9.63 5.35
C LYS A 43 11.72 10.78 4.66
N SER A 44 12.25 12.00 4.72
CA SER A 44 11.68 13.17 4.04
C SER A 44 11.64 12.98 2.52
N ALA A 45 12.71 12.45 1.92
CA ALA A 45 12.74 12.12 0.50
C ALA A 45 11.67 11.08 0.13
N ALA A 46 11.54 10.01 0.93
CA ALA A 46 10.54 8.97 0.70
C ALA A 46 9.10 9.49 0.86
N GLU A 47 8.84 10.41 1.78
CA GLU A 47 7.53 11.05 1.96
C GLU A 47 7.19 11.95 0.77
N LYS A 48 8.16 12.73 0.26
CA LYS A 48 7.99 13.53 -0.96
C LYS A 48 7.67 12.67 -2.19
N LEU A 49 8.34 11.53 -2.35
CA LEU A 49 8.09 10.61 -3.46
C LEU A 49 6.70 9.96 -3.38
N ARG A 50 6.26 9.56 -2.17
CA ARG A 50 4.89 9.05 -1.95
C ARG A 50 3.83 10.13 -2.18
N ALA A 51 4.10 11.36 -1.76
CA ALA A 51 3.21 12.49 -2.03
C ALA A 51 3.09 12.73 -3.53
N ALA A 52 4.20 12.67 -4.29
CA ALA A 52 4.19 12.83 -5.75
C ALA A 52 3.41 11.71 -6.47
N GLU A 53 3.51 10.46 -6.00
CA GLU A 53 2.75 9.33 -6.56
C GLU A 53 1.23 9.52 -6.44
N LYS A 54 0.76 10.18 -5.36
CA LYS A 54 -0.66 10.40 -5.09
C LYS A 54 -1.37 11.30 -6.12
N PHE A 55 -0.63 12.06 -6.95
CA PHE A 55 -1.22 13.05 -7.87
C PHE A 55 -1.34 12.60 -9.32
N MET A 56 -0.93 11.37 -9.67
CA MET A 56 -1.09 10.89 -11.04
C MET A 56 -2.53 10.41 -11.29
N VAL A 57 -3.41 11.31 -11.74
CA VAL A 57 -4.75 10.95 -12.23
C VAL A 57 -4.61 10.38 -13.65
N ILE A 58 -4.67 9.06 -13.78
CA ILE A 58 -4.65 8.38 -15.08
C ILE A 58 -5.98 8.65 -15.80
N GLY A 59 -5.91 9.29 -16.97
CA GLY A 59 -6.94 9.33 -18.01
C GLY A 59 -8.37 9.61 -17.53
N LYS A 60 -8.75 10.90 -17.43
CA LYS A 60 -10.11 11.35 -17.04
C LYS A 60 -11.23 11.02 -18.06
N GLY A 61 -10.99 10.10 -19.00
CA GLY A 61 -11.96 9.72 -20.04
C GLY A 61 -12.26 10.83 -21.06
N ASN A 62 -11.42 11.85 -21.17
CA ASN A 62 -11.56 12.91 -22.15
C ASN A 62 -11.24 12.40 -23.56
N ALA A 63 -12.01 12.85 -24.55
CA ALA A 63 -11.84 12.45 -25.95
C ALA A 63 -11.87 13.66 -26.87
N THR A 64 -11.03 13.63 -27.91
CA THR A 64 -10.98 14.66 -28.95
C THR A 64 -11.27 14.03 -30.30
N CYS A 65 -12.28 14.53 -31.00
CA CYS A 65 -12.59 14.10 -32.35
C CYS A 65 -11.47 14.57 -33.31
N LYS A 66 -10.81 13.63 -33.99
CA LYS A 66 -9.73 13.94 -34.95
C LYS A 66 -10.21 14.62 -36.23
N GLY A 67 -11.51 14.48 -36.56
CA GLY A 67 -12.09 15.05 -37.77
C GLY A 67 -12.50 16.52 -37.61
N CYS A 68 -13.12 16.87 -36.49
CA CYS A 68 -13.67 18.22 -36.27
C CYS A 68 -13.09 18.97 -35.06
N GLY A 69 -12.29 18.31 -34.22
CA GLY A 69 -11.69 18.93 -33.03
C GLY A 69 -12.62 19.02 -31.81
N TYR A 70 -13.85 18.49 -31.88
CA TYR A 70 -14.76 18.45 -30.73
C TYR A 70 -14.12 17.79 -29.51
N GLN A 71 -14.26 18.40 -28.34
CA GLN A 71 -13.72 17.92 -27.07
C GLN A 71 -14.85 17.45 -26.15
N TYR A 72 -14.84 16.16 -25.85
CA TYR A 72 -15.74 15.54 -24.88
C TYR A 72 -15.09 15.51 -23.49
N LEU A 73 -15.82 16.01 -22.50
CA LEU A 73 -15.42 16.02 -21.09
C LEU A 73 -16.45 15.26 -20.25
N PRO A 74 -16.15 14.03 -19.79
CA PRO A 74 -17.06 13.23 -18.95
C PRO A 74 -17.62 14.01 -17.76
N GLU A 75 -16.80 14.80 -17.08
CA GLU A 75 -17.21 15.58 -15.90
C GLU A 75 -18.33 16.59 -16.20
N LYS A 76 -18.39 17.09 -17.45
CA LYS A 76 -19.42 18.05 -17.89
C LYS A 76 -20.60 17.37 -18.57
N GLY A 77 -20.41 16.15 -19.09
CA GLY A 77 -21.36 15.52 -19.99
C GLY A 77 -21.46 16.31 -21.28
N ASP A 78 -22.58 16.15 -21.98
CA ASP A 78 -22.88 16.89 -23.21
C ASP A 78 -24.38 17.25 -23.25
N PRO A 79 -24.75 18.53 -23.31
CA PRO A 79 -26.14 18.97 -23.42
C PRO A 79 -26.67 18.94 -24.86
N GLU A 80 -25.79 18.99 -25.86
CA GLU A 80 -26.15 18.99 -27.29
C GLU A 80 -26.42 17.56 -27.77
N PHE A 81 -25.64 16.61 -27.27
CA PHE A 81 -25.92 15.17 -27.34
C PHE A 81 -26.20 14.70 -25.92
N PRO A 82 -27.46 14.50 -25.49
CA PRO A 82 -27.87 14.41 -24.08
C PRO A 82 -27.19 13.25 -23.33
N VAL A 83 -25.94 13.48 -22.94
CA VAL A 83 -25.05 12.55 -22.28
C VAL A 83 -24.85 13.07 -20.86
N PRO A 84 -25.27 12.31 -19.85
CA PRO A 84 -25.13 12.73 -18.47
C PRO A 84 -23.66 12.85 -18.06
N LYS A 85 -23.44 13.62 -16.99
CA LYS A 85 -22.11 13.77 -16.37
C LYS A 85 -21.61 12.43 -15.85
N GLY A 86 -20.30 12.21 -15.95
CA GLY A 86 -19.61 11.01 -15.48
C GLY A 86 -19.64 9.83 -16.46
N VAL A 87 -20.20 10.00 -17.65
CA VAL A 87 -20.14 8.97 -18.70
C VAL A 87 -18.77 8.99 -19.35
N ASN A 88 -18.12 7.82 -19.44
CA ASN A 88 -16.83 7.71 -20.13
C ASN A 88 -17.05 7.54 -21.63
N PHE A 89 -16.16 8.12 -22.43
CA PHE A 89 -16.13 7.89 -23.87
C PHE A 89 -15.68 6.44 -24.15
N GLN A 90 -16.49 5.66 -24.87
CA GLN A 90 -16.06 4.38 -25.43
C GLN A 90 -15.42 4.64 -26.79
N ALA A 91 -14.12 4.36 -26.89
CA ALA A 91 -13.35 4.48 -28.13
C ALA A 91 -13.53 3.24 -29.02
#